data_AF-A0A4R4F7N9-F1
#
_entry.id   AF-A0A4R4F7N9-F1
#
_cell.length_a   1.000
_cell.length_b   1.000
_cell.length_c   1.000
_cell.angle_alpha   90.00
_cell.angle_beta   90.00
_cell.angle_gamma   90.00
#
_symmetry.space_group_name_H-M   'P 1'
#
loop_
_entity.id
_entity.type
_entity.pdbx_description
1 polymer ?
#
loop_
_entity_poly.entity_id
_entity_poly.type
_entity_poly.pdbx_seq_one_letter_code
_entity_poly.pdbx_strand_id
1 'polypeptide(L)'
;MLSVECLRTLGRLKILLLIIFVSVGCNDAELPAGVRANLPFGNTAVEKEQIIEIMRSRGIAFTTLNRGDNSYIVYNAEDMAEVLSIQRQVKFGDNLDSNYFESLILRDDTQRARFEEAFDEVGIRYFVSTDFDRIEIHWTQVDGPQVDEIRERLYIAEIRAL
;
A
#
# COMPACT_ATOMS: atom_id res chain seq x y z
N MET A 1 11.56 -38.62 -49.74
CA MET A 1 11.16 -39.23 -48.46
C MET A 1 11.80 -38.43 -47.34
N LEU A 2 11.02 -37.64 -46.60
CA LEU A 2 11.50 -36.96 -45.39
C LEU A 2 11.60 -37.99 -44.26
N SER A 3 12.78 -38.12 -43.67
CA SER A 3 13.04 -39.05 -42.55
C SER A 3 12.12 -38.76 -41.38
N VAL A 4 11.57 -39.82 -40.76
CA VAL A 4 10.72 -39.79 -39.55
C VAL A 4 11.41 -39.06 -38.39
N GLU A 5 12.74 -38.97 -38.40
CA GLU A 5 13.53 -38.25 -37.40
C GLU A 5 13.46 -36.73 -37.59
N CYS A 6 13.27 -36.24 -38.82
CA CYS A 6 13.12 -34.81 -39.12
C CYS A 6 11.75 -34.26 -38.67
N LEU A 7 10.70 -35.09 -38.69
CA LEU A 7 9.38 -34.70 -38.13
C LEU A 7 9.39 -34.60 -36.60
N ARG A 8 10.21 -35.39 -35.90
CA ARG A 8 10.28 -35.39 -34.42
C ARG A 8 10.98 -34.16 -33.85
N THR A 9 12.00 -33.64 -34.52
CA THR A 9 12.72 -32.41 -34.11
C THR A 9 11.87 -31.16 -34.34
N LEU A 10 11.10 -31.09 -35.44
CA LEU A 10 10.13 -30.00 -35.66
C LEU A 10 9.01 -29.97 -34.62
N GLY A 11 8.54 -31.13 -34.15
CA GLY A 11 7.52 -31.21 -33.10
C GLY A 11 8.00 -30.70 -31.74
N ARG A 12 9.25 -30.99 -31.37
CA ARG A 12 9.86 -30.52 -30.12
C ARG A 12 10.14 -29.02 -30.12
N LEU A 13 10.54 -28.45 -31.27
CA LEU A 13 10.77 -27.02 -31.43
C LEU A 13 9.47 -26.21 -31.29
N LYS A 14 8.35 -26.75 -31.78
CA LYS A 14 7.02 -26.11 -31.65
C LYS A 14 6.51 -26.08 -30.21
N ILE A 15 6.77 -27.14 -29.43
CA ILE A 15 6.38 -27.20 -28.01
C ILE A 15 7.17 -26.19 -27.18
N LEU A 16 8.46 -26.01 -27.45
CA LEU A 16 9.29 -25.03 -26.76
C LEU A 16 8.83 -23.58 -27.03
N LEU A 17 8.41 -23.29 -28.27
CA LEU A 17 7.90 -21.98 -28.67
C LEU A 17 6.54 -21.64 -28.05
N LEU A 18 5.69 -22.66 -27.80
CA LEU A 18 4.39 -22.48 -27.15
C LEU A 18 4.56 -22.10 -25.65
N ILE A 19 5.55 -22.66 -24.96
CA ILE A 19 5.83 -22.36 -23.55
C ILE A 19 6.33 -20.92 -23.39
N ILE A 20 7.14 -20.42 -24.32
CA ILE A 20 7.67 -19.05 -24.29
C ILE A 20 6.56 -18.01 -24.53
N PHE A 21 5.53 -18.33 -25.33
CA PHE A 21 4.41 -17.40 -25.56
C PHE A 21 3.44 -17.28 -24.38
N VAL A 22 3.35 -18.28 -23.49
CA VAL A 22 2.51 -18.20 -22.27
C VAL A 22 3.17 -17.33 -21.18
N SER A 23 4.49 -17.10 -21.25
CA SER A 23 5.22 -16.24 -20.31
C SER A 23 5.24 -14.74 -20.66
N VAL A 24 4.63 -14.33 -21.78
CA VAL A 24 4.48 -12.91 -22.16
C VAL A 24 3.01 -12.50 -22.06
N GLY A 25 2.33 -12.92 -21.00
CA GLY A 25 1.12 -12.25 -20.56
C GLY A 25 1.54 -10.95 -19.89
N CYS A 26 1.25 -9.82 -20.53
CA CYS A 26 1.30 -8.49 -19.94
C CYS A 26 0.34 -8.50 -18.74
N ASN A 27 0.85 -8.92 -17.58
CA ASN A 27 0.06 -9.07 -16.37
C ASN A 27 0.01 -7.67 -15.76
N ASP A 28 -0.89 -6.83 -16.27
CA ASP A 28 -1.48 -5.79 -15.45
C ASP A 28 -2.11 -6.55 -14.28
N ALA A 29 -1.33 -6.72 -13.21
CA ALA A 29 -1.69 -7.56 -12.10
C ALA A 29 -2.99 -7.00 -11.53
N GLU A 30 -4.09 -7.65 -11.88
CA GLU A 30 -5.39 -7.32 -11.31
C GLU A 30 -5.24 -7.52 -9.81
N LEU A 31 -5.51 -6.44 -9.06
CA LEU A 31 -5.37 -6.47 -7.62
C LEU A 31 -6.20 -7.64 -7.04
N PRO A 32 -5.62 -8.51 -6.19
CA PRO A 32 -6.37 -9.61 -5.57
C PRO A 32 -7.65 -9.11 -4.90
N ALA A 33 -8.72 -9.89 -4.85
CA ALA A 33 -9.96 -9.46 -4.19
C ALA A 33 -9.72 -9.07 -2.71
N GLY A 34 -10.28 -7.94 -2.27
CA GLY A 34 -10.03 -7.42 -0.92
C GLY A 34 -10.56 -6.00 -0.71
N VAL A 35 -10.45 -5.51 0.53
CA VAL A 35 -10.74 -4.12 0.86
C VAL A 35 -9.67 -3.24 0.21
N ARG A 36 -10.07 -2.12 -0.41
CA ARG A 36 -9.13 -1.23 -1.10
C ARG A 36 -8.75 -0.05 -0.23
N ALA A 37 -7.46 0.18 -0.09
CA ALA A 37 -6.92 1.44 0.41
C ALA A 37 -6.30 2.22 -0.75
N ASN A 38 -6.10 3.52 -0.53
CA ASN A 38 -5.40 4.37 -1.47
C ASN A 38 -4.46 5.32 -0.74
N LEU A 39 -3.33 5.62 -1.37
CA LEU A 39 -2.40 6.63 -0.91
C LEU A 39 -2.59 7.90 -1.75
N PRO A 40 -3.27 8.96 -1.24
CA PRO A 40 -3.38 10.24 -1.94
C PRO A 40 -2.01 10.93 -2.00
N PHE A 41 -1.68 11.54 -3.14
CA PHE A 41 -0.37 12.15 -3.31
C PHE A 41 -0.27 13.52 -2.64
N GLY A 42 0.51 13.58 -1.56
CA GLY A 42 1.23 14.77 -1.10
C GLY A 42 2.73 14.70 -1.39
N ASN A 43 3.16 13.78 -2.25
CA ASN A 43 4.56 13.42 -2.50
C ASN A 43 5.01 13.92 -3.89
N THR A 44 6.29 14.21 -4.05
CA THR A 44 6.90 14.51 -5.35
C THR A 44 6.84 13.31 -6.30
N ALA A 45 6.98 13.54 -7.60
CA ALA A 45 7.04 12.46 -8.59
C ALA A 45 8.19 11.46 -8.30
N VAL A 46 9.30 11.94 -7.71
CA VAL A 46 10.44 11.11 -7.32
C VAL A 46 10.10 10.19 -6.16
N GLU A 47 9.53 10.73 -5.09
CA GLU A 47 9.10 9.94 -3.93
C GLU A 47 8.06 8.88 -4.33
N LYS A 48 7.16 9.21 -5.25
CA LYS A 48 6.18 8.26 -5.79
C LYS A 48 6.86 7.06 -6.44
N GLU A 49 7.82 7.30 -7.33
CA GLU A 49 8.51 6.21 -8.03
C GLU A 49 9.29 5.34 -7.04
N GLN A 50 9.91 5.94 -6.02
CA GLN A 50 10.60 5.20 -4.97
C GLN A 50 9.66 4.30 -4.17
N ILE A 51 8.48 4.80 -3.78
CA ILE A 51 7.46 3.99 -3.08
C ILE A 51 7.03 2.80 -3.95
N ILE A 52 6.71 3.06 -5.23
CA ILE A 52 6.31 2.03 -6.19
C ILE A 52 7.37 0.95 -6.35
N GLU A 53 8.64 1.35 -6.47
CA GLU A 53 9.74 0.40 -6.62
C GLU A 53 9.92 -0.47 -5.37
N ILE A 54 9.82 0.12 -4.17
CA ILE A 54 9.89 -0.64 -2.93
C ILE A 54 8.70 -1.60 -2.82
N MET A 55 7.47 -1.14 -3.08
CA MET A 55 6.27 -2.01 -3.08
C MET A 55 6.44 -3.20 -4.02
N ARG A 56 6.94 -2.96 -5.25
CA ARG A 56 7.23 -4.00 -6.23
C ARG A 56 8.28 -4.99 -5.70
N SER A 57 9.36 -4.49 -5.12
CA SER A 57 10.44 -5.33 -4.57
C SER A 57 9.98 -6.22 -3.41
N ARG A 58 8.99 -5.75 -2.63
CA ARG A 58 8.41 -6.48 -1.49
C ARG A 58 7.21 -7.36 -1.88
N GLY A 59 6.80 -7.35 -3.15
CA GLY A 59 5.70 -8.16 -3.64
C GLY A 59 4.31 -7.65 -3.26
N ILE A 60 4.19 -6.36 -2.89
CA ILE A 60 2.90 -5.73 -2.59
C ILE A 60 2.18 -5.43 -3.90
N ALA A 61 0.97 -5.97 -4.06
CA ALA A 61 0.16 -5.74 -5.25
C ALA A 61 -0.42 -4.32 -5.24
N PHE A 62 -0.26 -3.57 -6.33
CA PHE A 62 -0.83 -2.24 -6.49
C PHE A 62 -1.30 -1.99 -7.92
N THR A 63 -2.21 -1.02 -8.07
CA THR A 63 -2.50 -0.37 -9.35
C THR A 63 -2.41 1.14 -9.20
N THR A 64 -2.21 1.87 -10.28
CA THR A 64 -2.21 3.33 -10.28
C THR A 64 -3.47 3.85 -10.95
N LEU A 65 -4.22 4.71 -10.27
CA LEU A 65 -5.39 5.40 -10.83
C LEU A 65 -5.04 6.86 -11.06
N ASN A 66 -5.48 7.44 -12.18
CA ASN A 66 -5.40 8.87 -12.42
C ASN A 66 -6.82 9.46 -12.40
N ARG A 67 -7.06 10.48 -11.58
CA ARG A 67 -8.31 11.25 -11.53
C ARG A 67 -7.99 12.74 -11.59
N GLY A 68 -8.20 13.34 -12.75
CA GLY A 68 -7.76 14.70 -13.03
C GLY A 68 -6.23 14.79 -12.98
N ASP A 69 -5.72 15.83 -12.31
CA ASP A 69 -4.27 16.04 -12.11
C ASP A 69 -3.70 15.19 -10.97
N ASN A 70 -4.56 14.48 -10.24
CA ASN A 70 -4.15 13.61 -9.14
C ASN A 70 -4.00 12.17 -9.62
N SER A 71 -2.87 11.57 -9.28
CA SER A 71 -2.68 10.14 -9.39
C SER A 71 -2.93 9.50 -8.00
N TYR A 72 -3.13 8.19 -7.91
CA TYR A 72 -3.29 7.46 -6.66
C TYR A 72 -2.65 6.08 -6.79
N ILE A 73 -1.97 5.60 -5.74
CA ILE A 73 -1.61 4.19 -5.61
C ILE A 73 -2.75 3.51 -4.88
N VAL A 74 -3.35 2.50 -5.50
CA VAL A 74 -4.41 1.68 -4.92
C VAL A 74 -3.84 0.29 -4.64
N TYR A 75 -4.09 -0.23 -3.45
CA TYR A 75 -3.55 -1.48 -2.95
C TYR A 75 -4.56 -2.17 -2.00
N ASN A 76 -4.28 -3.39 -1.57
CA ASN A 76 -5.11 -4.08 -0.57
C ASN A 76 -4.94 -3.41 0.79
N ALA A 77 -6.03 -3.16 1.49
CA ALA A 77 -5.97 -2.54 2.81
C ALA A 77 -5.19 -3.40 3.81
N GLU A 78 -5.11 -4.71 3.60
CA GLU A 78 -4.27 -5.65 4.35
C GLU A 78 -2.75 -5.40 4.22
N ASP A 79 -2.32 -4.57 3.26
CA ASP A 79 -0.92 -4.13 3.11
C ASP A 79 -0.71 -2.68 3.62
N MET A 80 -1.71 -2.08 4.27
CA MET A 80 -1.69 -0.66 4.65
C MET A 80 -0.55 -0.33 5.60
N ALA A 81 -0.32 -1.15 6.62
CA ALA A 81 0.73 -0.87 7.58
C ALA A 81 2.11 -0.86 6.90
N GLU A 82 2.33 -1.81 5.98
CA GLU A 82 3.57 -1.88 5.22
C GLU A 82 3.74 -0.71 4.24
N VAL A 83 2.68 -0.33 3.52
CA VAL A 83 2.72 0.79 2.57
C VAL A 83 2.99 2.11 3.29
N LEU A 84 2.40 2.33 4.47
CA LEU A 84 2.68 3.51 5.30
C LEU A 84 4.11 3.53 5.83
N SER A 85 4.65 2.36 6.22
CA SER A 85 6.06 2.22 6.57
C SER A 85 6.99 2.57 5.40
N ILE A 86 6.67 2.14 4.17
CA ILE A 86 7.44 2.50 2.97
C ILE A 86 7.38 4.02 2.74
N GLN A 87 6.19 4.62 2.86
CA GLN A 87 6.05 6.07 2.70
C GLN A 87 6.91 6.84 3.70
N ARG A 88 6.90 6.41 4.97
CA ARG A 88 7.74 7.00 6.02
C ARG A 88 9.23 6.86 5.69
N GLN A 89 9.66 5.67 5.28
CA GLN A 89 11.03 5.39 4.88
C GLN A 89 11.49 6.31 3.75
N VAL A 90 10.66 6.51 2.72
CA VAL A 90 10.99 7.37 1.58
C VAL A 90 11.09 8.84 2.00
N LYS A 91 10.23 9.31 2.91
CA LYS A 91 10.21 10.71 3.34
C LYS A 91 11.29 11.07 4.34
N PHE A 92 11.57 10.19 5.29
CA PHE A 92 12.38 10.52 6.47
C PHE A 92 13.63 9.63 6.62
N GLY A 93 13.75 8.58 5.79
CA GLY A 93 14.79 7.56 5.92
C GLY A 93 14.41 6.47 6.92
N ASP A 94 15.40 5.62 7.26
CA ASP A 94 15.18 4.42 8.09
C ASP A 94 15.09 4.72 9.60
N ASN A 95 15.52 5.91 10.03
CA ASN A 95 15.57 6.28 11.44
C ASN A 95 14.32 7.08 11.82
N LEU A 96 13.65 6.66 12.89
CA LEU A 96 12.51 7.36 13.46
C LEU A 96 12.98 8.50 14.37
N ASP A 97 12.38 9.69 14.24
CA ASP A 97 12.65 10.86 15.07
C ASP A 97 11.59 11.02 16.16
N SER A 98 11.99 10.87 17.43
CA SER A 98 11.11 11.03 18.58
C SER A 98 10.57 12.45 18.77
N ASN A 99 11.14 13.45 18.10
CA ASN A 99 10.71 14.85 18.15
C ASN A 99 9.82 15.24 16.97
N TYR A 100 9.69 14.36 15.98
CA TYR A 100 8.80 14.57 14.85
C TYR A 100 7.41 14.04 15.21
N PHE A 101 6.40 14.88 14.97
CA PHE A 101 4.99 14.50 15.16
C PHE A 101 4.36 14.17 13.81
N GLU A 102 3.73 13.00 13.73
CA GLU A 102 2.85 12.60 12.64
C GLU A 102 1.40 12.90 13.04
N SER A 103 0.52 13.04 12.04
CA SER A 103 -0.90 13.26 12.30
C SER A 103 -1.81 12.55 11.30
N LEU A 104 -3.06 12.34 11.72
CA LEU A 104 -4.14 11.82 10.90
C LEU A 104 -5.38 12.69 11.09
N ILE A 105 -5.96 13.15 9.98
CA ILE A 105 -7.28 13.78 9.97
C ILE A 105 -8.34 12.69 10.12
N LEU A 106 -9.19 12.84 11.13
CA LEU A 106 -10.28 11.95 11.46
C LEU A 106 -11.59 12.51 10.90
N ARG A 107 -12.46 11.64 10.40
CA ARG A 107 -13.72 12.02 9.75
C ARG A 107 -14.71 12.64 10.72
N ASP A 108 -14.84 12.06 11.91
CA ASP A 108 -15.86 12.39 12.89
C ASP A 108 -15.45 11.92 14.31
N ASP A 109 -16.23 12.30 15.31
CA ASP A 109 -16.02 11.92 16.72
C ASP A 109 -16.11 10.41 16.96
N THR A 110 -16.82 9.66 16.12
CA THR A 110 -16.90 8.19 16.24
C THR A 110 -15.57 7.57 15.84
N GLN A 111 -14.97 8.04 14.75
CA GLN A 111 -13.64 7.59 14.34
C GLN A 111 -12.58 8.02 15.36
N ARG A 112 -12.68 9.25 15.89
CA ARG A 112 -11.82 9.72 16.98
C ARG A 112 -11.83 8.77 18.18
N ALA A 113 -13.00 8.44 18.72
CA ALA A 113 -13.11 7.57 19.88
C ALA A 113 -12.48 6.19 19.65
N ARG A 114 -12.60 5.62 18.44
CA ARG A 114 -11.97 4.34 18.08
C ARG A 114 -10.44 4.41 18.06
N PHE A 115 -9.88 5.53 17.58
CA PHE A 115 -8.43 5.74 17.59
C PHE A 115 -7.91 6.00 19.01
N GLU A 116 -8.59 6.82 19.81
CA GLU A 116 -8.25 7.08 21.21
C GLU A 116 -8.25 5.76 22.02
N GLU A 117 -9.31 4.94 21.89
CA GLU A 117 -9.39 3.62 22.53
C GLU A 117 -8.24 2.69 22.10
N ALA A 118 -7.96 2.62 20.80
CA ALA A 118 -6.88 1.79 20.30
C ALA A 118 -5.49 2.26 20.77
N PHE A 119 -5.26 3.57 20.85
CA PHE A 119 -3.99 4.14 21.30
C PHE A 119 -3.79 3.90 22.79
N ASP A 120 -4.85 4.06 23.59
CA ASP A 120 -4.85 3.77 25.03
C ASP A 120 -4.57 2.28 25.31
N GLU A 121 -5.15 1.37 24.50
CA GLU A 121 -4.95 -0.08 24.62
C GLU A 121 -3.47 -0.49 24.46
N VAL A 122 -2.76 0.12 23.52
CA VAL A 122 -1.35 -0.21 23.23
C VAL A 122 -0.34 0.73 23.90
N GLY A 123 -0.80 1.77 24.60
CA GLY A 123 0.04 2.71 25.34
C GLY A 123 0.73 3.77 24.48
N ILE A 124 0.17 4.12 23.33
CA ILE A 124 0.69 5.22 22.48
C ILE A 124 0.33 6.56 23.10
N ARG A 125 1.29 7.49 23.16
CA ARG A 125 1.03 8.85 23.62
C ARG A 125 0.57 9.72 22.47
N TYR A 126 -0.54 10.41 22.65
CA TYR A 126 -1.13 11.28 21.62
C TYR A 126 -1.74 12.54 22.20
N PHE A 127 -2.06 13.47 21.31
CA PHE A 127 -2.98 14.56 21.58
C PHE A 127 -3.92 14.76 20.40
N VAL A 128 -5.10 15.32 20.66
CA VAL A 128 -6.08 15.66 19.63
C VAL A 128 -6.15 17.18 19.51
N SER A 129 -6.08 17.68 18.29
CA SER A 129 -6.38 19.07 17.96
C SER A 129 -7.67 19.17 17.15
N THR A 130 -8.31 20.34 17.23
CA THR A 130 -9.52 20.63 16.44
C THR A 130 -9.35 22.01 15.85
N ASP A 131 -8.87 22.04 14.60
CA ASP A 131 -8.60 23.27 13.86
C ASP A 131 -9.34 23.24 12.53
N PHE A 132 -9.94 24.36 12.12
CA PHE A 132 -10.66 24.51 10.85
C PHE A 132 -11.70 23.40 10.57
N ASP A 133 -12.49 23.05 11.59
CA ASP A 133 -13.51 21.98 11.55
C ASP A 133 -12.94 20.60 11.20
N ARG A 134 -11.65 20.35 11.49
CA ARG A 134 -10.98 19.06 11.33
C ARG A 134 -10.53 18.54 12.68
N ILE A 135 -10.81 17.27 12.95
CA ILE A 135 -10.29 16.55 14.11
C ILE A 135 -8.98 15.91 13.66
N GLU A 136 -7.86 16.26 14.30
CA GLU A 136 -6.57 15.65 14.03
C GLU A 136 -6.05 14.96 15.28
N ILE A 137 -5.60 13.72 15.14
CA ILE A 137 -4.87 13.00 16.19
C ILE A 137 -3.39 13.00 15.83
N HIS A 138 -2.55 13.31 16.81
CA HIS A 138 -1.11 13.49 16.64
C HIS A 138 -0.34 12.52 17.55
N TRP A 139 0.75 11.95 17.04
CA TRP A 139 1.63 11.02 17.76
C TRP A 139 3.09 11.26 17.37
N THR A 140 4.03 10.71 18.13
CA THR A 140 5.46 10.82 17.79
C THR A 140 5.85 9.79 16.73
N GLN A 141 6.79 10.11 15.85
CA GLN A 141 7.17 9.21 14.74
C GLN A 141 7.64 7.81 15.19
N VAL A 142 8.21 7.73 16.40
CA VAL A 142 8.64 6.45 17.00
C VAL A 142 7.47 5.48 17.23
N ASP A 143 6.26 6.00 17.45
CA ASP A 143 5.03 5.21 17.59
C ASP A 143 4.41 4.87 16.21
N GLY A 144 4.91 5.48 15.13
CA GLY A 144 4.38 5.36 13.77
C GLY A 144 4.12 3.93 13.31
N PRO A 145 5.05 2.97 13.48
CA PRO A 145 4.81 1.57 13.11
C PRO A 145 3.59 0.95 13.81
N GLN A 146 3.39 1.22 15.10
CA GLN A 146 2.22 0.70 15.82
C GLN A 146 0.93 1.41 15.40
N VAL A 147 1.01 2.72 15.13
CA VAL A 147 -0.13 3.47 14.59
C VAL A 147 -0.55 2.96 13.21
N ASP A 148 0.41 2.58 12.37
CA ASP A 148 0.14 2.02 11.04
C ASP A 148 -0.68 0.72 11.12
N GLU A 149 -0.36 -0.18 12.04
CA GLU A 149 -1.13 -1.41 12.32
C GLU A 149 -2.54 -1.09 12.82
N ILE A 150 -2.69 -0.09 13.70
CA ILE A 150 -4.01 0.36 14.19
C ILE A 150 -4.85 0.90 13.03
N ARG A 151 -4.25 1.72 12.16
CA ARG A 151 -4.93 2.31 11.00
C ARG A 151 -5.44 1.24 10.06
N GLU A 152 -4.62 0.25 9.74
CA GLU A 152 -4.99 -0.90 8.92
C GLU A 152 -6.21 -1.63 9.51
N ARG A 153 -6.13 -2.02 10.78
CA ARG A 153 -7.19 -2.77 11.48
C ARG A 153 -8.50 -1.99 11.49
N LEU A 154 -8.46 -0.71 11.88
CA LEU A 154 -9.65 0.13 11.98
C LEU A 154 -10.27 0.39 10.60
N TYR A 155 -9.45 0.63 9.58
CA TYR A 155 -9.92 0.84 8.20
C TYR A 155 -10.65 -0.39 7.65
N ILE A 156 -10.06 -1.58 7.80
CA ILE A 156 -10.67 -2.83 7.33
C ILE A 156 -11.99 -3.10 8.08
N ALA A 157 -12.01 -2.91 9.41
CA ALA A 157 -13.20 -3.11 10.22
C ALA A 157 -14.33 -2.15 9.82
N GLU A 158 -13.99 -0.90 9.52
CA GLU A 158 -14.94 0.11 9.08
C GLU A 158 -15.60 -0.25 7.74
N ILE A 159 -14.80 -0.62 6.73
CA ILE A 159 -15.34 -0.96 5.40
C ILE A 159 -16.20 -2.22 5.45
N ARG A 160 -15.85 -3.20 6.29
CA ARG A 160 -16.62 -4.44 6.44
C ARG A 160 -17.96 -4.25 7.17
N ALA A 161 -18.16 -3.13 7.85
CA ALA A 161 -19.40 -2.81 8.55
C ALA A 161 -20.44 -2.09 7.67
N LEU A 162 -20.06 -1.70 6.45
CA LEU A 162 -20.93 -1.08 5.43
C LEU A 162 -21.58 -2.14 4.54
#